data_AF-A0A0G3CJP4-F1
#
_entry.id   AF-A0A0G3CJP4-F1
#
_cell.length_a   1.000
_cell.length_b   1.000
_cell.length_c   1.000
_cell.angle_alpha   90.00
_cell.angle_beta   90.00
_cell.angle_gamma   90.00
#
_symmetry.space_group_name_H-M   'P 1'
#
loop_
_entity.id
_entity.type
_entity.pdbx_description
1 polymer ?
#
loop_
_entity_poly.entity_id
_entity_poly.type
_entity_poly.pdbx_seq_one_letter_code
_entity_poly.pdbx_strand_id
1 'polypeptide(L)' 'MKKLYCFNIILGYSGMSYVEFTLSIDTPTLIQYHLNAFEYFGGFTTGDPLR' A
#
# COMPACT_ATOMS: atom_id res chain seq x y z
N MET A 1 -2.60 -16.82 21.29
CA MET A 1 -1.75 -15.72 20.76
C MET A 1 -2.07 -15.56 19.29
N LYS A 2 -2.66 -14.44 18.84
CA LYS A 2 -2.86 -14.14 17.40
C LYS A 2 -1.62 -13.41 16.89
N LYS A 3 -1.11 -13.81 15.73
CA LYS A 3 -0.01 -13.10 15.06
C LYS A 3 -0.57 -11.92 14.28
N LEU A 4 0.01 -10.74 14.48
CA LEU A 4 -0.26 -9.54 13.69
C LEU A 4 0.90 -9.35 12.73
N TYR A 5 0.57 -9.14 11.46
CA TYR A 5 1.53 -8.88 10.40
C TYR A 5 1.33 -7.45 9.91
N CYS A 6 2.37 -6.87 9.34
CA CYS A 6 2.31 -5.57 8.70
C CYS A 6 2.94 -5.64 7.32
N PHE A 7 2.27 -4.99 6.38
CA PHE A 7 2.80 -4.70 5.07
C PHE A 7 3.35 -3.26 5.09
N ASN A 8 4.57 -3.05 4.59
CA ASN A 8 5.22 -1.74 4.60
C ASN A 8 5.87 -1.46 3.24
N ILE A 9 5.55 -0.31 2.64
CA ILE A 9 6.22 0.23 1.44
C ILE A 9 6.94 1.51 1.83
N ILE A 10 8.19 1.65 1.40
CA ILE A 10 8.99 2.87 1.60
C ILE A 10 9.46 3.38 0.24
N LEU A 11 9.22 4.66 -0.04
CA LEU A 11 9.73 5.33 -1.24
C LEU A 11 11.20 5.71 -1.04
N GLY A 12 12.10 5.07 -1.78
CA GLY A 12 13.55 5.28 -1.62
C GLY A 12 14.03 6.73 -1.88
N TYR A 13 13.27 7.53 -2.63
CA TYR A 13 13.62 8.93 -2.92
C TYR A 13 13.19 9.89 -1.81
N SER A 14 11.93 9.81 -1.35
CA SER A 14 11.36 10.77 -0.39
C SER A 14 11.41 10.28 1.07
N GLY A 15 11.66 8.99 1.29
CA GLY A 15 11.55 8.37 2.61
C GLY A 15 10.10 8.25 3.12
N MET A 16 9.10 8.56 2.29
CA MET A 16 7.70 8.37 2.69
C MET A 16 7.40 6.88 2.83
N SER A 17 6.71 6.52 3.92
CA SER A 17 6.33 5.14 4.22
C SER A 17 4.82 4.97 4.29
N TYR A 18 4.32 3.84 3.79
CA TYR A 18 2.93 3.39 3.91
C TYR A 18 2.88 2.04 4.63
N VAL A 19 2.03 1.92 5.65
CA VAL A 19 1.93 0.70 6.47
C VAL A 19 0.47 0.27 6.63
N GLU A 20 0.20 -1.01 6.39
CA GLU A 20 -1.10 -1.65 6.66
C GLU A 20 -0.95 -2.88 7.56
N PHE A 21 -1.81 -2.99 8.57
CA PHE A 21 -1.81 -4.09 9.52
C PHE A 21 -2.83 -5.16 9.12
N THR A 22 -2.43 -6.43 9.19
CA THR A 22 -3.27 -7.58 8.86
C THR A 22 -3.06 -8.73 9.82
N LEU A 23 -4.10 -9.55 9.97
CA LEU A 23 -4.04 -10.80 10.74
C LEU A 23 -3.78 -12.02 9.84
N SER A 24 -3.79 -11.84 8.52
CA SER A 24 -3.58 -12.90 7.53
C SER A 24 -2.56 -12.51 6.47
N ILE A 25 -1.76 -13.48 6.01
CA ILE A 25 -0.79 -13.32 4.92
C ILE A 25 -1.34 -14.08 3.72
N ASP A 26 -2.25 -13.45 2.98
CA ASP A 26 -2.79 -14.01 1.74
C ASP A 26 -2.30 -13.18 0.56
N THR A 27 -1.93 -13.85 -0.53
CA THR A 27 -1.51 -13.21 -1.79
C THR A 27 -2.52 -12.19 -2.34
N PRO A 28 -3.85 -12.46 -2.38
CA PRO A 28 -4.80 -11.45 -2.85
C PRO A 28 -4.81 -10.20 -1.97
N THR A 29 -4.64 -10.36 -0.65
CA THR A 29 -4.57 -9.27 0.30
C THR A 29 -3.32 -8.41 0.09
N LEU A 30 -2.18 -9.04 -0.23
CA LEU A 30 -0.93 -8.36 -0.57
C LEU A 30 -1.06 -7.49 -1.84
N ILE A 31 -1.77 -7.98 -2.86
CA ILE A 31 -2.03 -7.23 -4.09
C ILE A 31 -2.91 -6.01 -3.78
N GLN A 32 -3.96 -6.19 -2.98
CA GLN A 32 -4.83 -5.08 -2.56
C GLN A 32 -4.05 -4.01 -1.79
N TYR A 33 -3.17 -4.40 -0.87
CA TYR A 33 -2.34 -3.46 -0.11
C TYR A 33 -1.35 -2.69 -0.99
N HIS A 34 -0.84 -3.30 -2.06
CA HIS A 34 -0.07 -2.58 -3.07
C HIS A 34 -0.92 -1.53 -3.79
N LEU A 35 -2.15 -1.87 -4.20
CA LEU A 35 -3.05 -0.92 -4.86
C LEU A 35 -3.39 0.26 -3.94
N ASN A 36 -3.71 0.00 -2.68
CA ASN A 36 -3.98 1.02 -1.68
C ASN A 36 -2.76 1.93 -1.46
N ALA A 37 -1.56 1.35 -1.39
CA ALA A 37 -0.33 2.12 -1.24
C ALA A 37 -0.08 3.01 -2.47
N PHE A 38 -0.28 2.49 -3.69
CA PHE A 38 -0.16 3.29 -4.91
C PHE A 38 -1.19 4.43 -4.96
N GLU A 39 -2.42 4.20 -4.53
CA GLU A 39 -3.43 5.26 -4.40
C GLU A 39 -3.01 6.31 -3.36
N TYR A 40 -2.52 5.89 -2.19
CA TYR A 40 -2.03 6.77 -1.13
C TYR A 40 -0.87 7.67 -1.59
N PHE A 41 0.07 7.13 -2.36
CA PHE A 41 1.17 7.91 -2.92
C PHE A 41 0.75 8.75 -4.15
N GLY A 42 -0.49 8.62 -4.63
CA GLY A 42 -1.02 9.38 -5.78
C GLY A 42 -0.64 8.80 -7.15
N GLY A 43 -0.29 7.51 -7.22
CA GLY A 43 0.11 6.80 -8.45
C GLY A 43 -1.04 6.32 -9.33
N PHE A 44 -2.28 6.27 -8.83
CA PHE A 44 -3.47 5.97 -9.63
C PHE A 44 -4.16 7.26 -10.07
N THR A 45 -3.70 7.83 -11.18
CA THR A 45 -4.35 8.95 -11.87
C THR A 45 -5.54 8.46 -12.71
N THR A 46 -6.50 7.78 -12.10
CA THR A 46 -7.72 7.37 -12.82
C THR A 46 -8.76 8.47 -12.71
N GLY A 47 -8.61 9.55 -13.47
CA GLY A 47 -9.71 10.49 -13.70
C GLY A 47 -9.40 11.98 -13.82
N ASP A 48 -8.14 12.42 -13.92
CA ASP A 48 -7.84 13.85 -14.12
C ASP A 48 -7.48 14.15 -15.58
N PRO A 49 -8.36 14.79 -16.38
CA PRO A 49 -8.06 15.19 -17.75
C PRO A 49 -7.19 16.45 -17.86
N LEU A 50 -6.73 17.05 -16.74
CA LEU A 50 -6.05 18.36 -16.72
C LEU A 50 -4.67 18.38 -16.02
N ARG A 51 -3.96 17.25 -15.96
CA ARG A 51 -2.50 17.21 -15.69
C ARG A 51 -1.72 16.57 -16.82
#